data_AF-A0A3C1RDE3-F1
#
_entry.id   AF-A0A3C1RDE3-F1
#
_cell.length_a   1.000
_cell.length_b   1.000
_cell.length_c   1.000
_cell.angle_alpha   90.00
_cell.angle_beta   90.00
_cell.angle_gamma   90.00
#
_symmetry.space_group_name_H-M   'P 1'
#
loop_
_entity.id
_entity.type
_entity.pdbx_description
1 polymer ?
#
loop_
_entity_poly.entity_id
_entity_poly.type
_entity_poly.pdbx_seq_one_letter_code
_entity_poly.pdbx_strand_id
1 'polypeptide(L)'
;MIATPKISNEKNIKEVRGWIIDCLNGIEMFVDKLIIDFFKPENIEAFNKIALNASIMNFGAKIKILSNIDYVPNKIIEKIRKLSAIRNGFAHAHSKNILRITHDPKKDPATQLESYRGIEVMNSSGKVEIKNFSDYYNEFREIFEEVKTLLTELFNDKGLTVL
;
A
#
# COMPACT_ATOMS: atom_id res chain seq x y z
N MET A 1 5.58 0.94 -16.94
CA MET A 1 5.35 -0.12 -15.92
C MET A 1 5.87 0.40 -14.59
N ILE A 2 5.14 0.20 -13.48
CA ILE A 2 5.61 0.62 -12.15
C ILE A 2 6.91 -0.14 -11.84
N ALA A 3 8.00 0.59 -11.63
CA ALA A 3 9.27 -0.01 -11.26
C ALA A 3 9.15 -0.63 -9.87
N THR A 4 9.48 -1.92 -9.74
CA THR A 4 9.55 -2.57 -8.42
C THR A 4 10.98 -2.40 -7.89
N PRO A 5 11.18 -1.68 -6.77
CA PRO A 5 12.50 -1.57 -6.16
C PRO A 5 12.99 -2.96 -5.71
N LYS A 6 14.32 -3.15 -5.69
CA LYS A 6 14.92 -4.39 -5.17
C LYS A 6 15.02 -4.30 -3.66
N ILE A 7 14.79 -5.43 -2.99
CA ILE A 7 15.03 -5.58 -1.55
C ILE A 7 16.12 -6.64 -1.34
N SER A 8 17.10 -6.34 -0.49
CA SER A 8 18.19 -7.26 -0.18
C SER A 8 17.81 -8.28 0.89
N ASN A 9 17.00 -7.87 1.88
CA ASN A 9 16.58 -8.73 2.98
C ASN A 9 15.13 -8.47 3.40
N GLU A 10 14.24 -9.38 2.99
CA GLU A 10 12.81 -9.33 3.31
C GLU A 10 12.50 -9.52 4.81
N LYS A 11 13.47 -9.98 5.62
CA LYS A 11 13.33 -10.09 7.09
C LYS A 11 13.77 -8.81 7.81
N ASN A 12 14.37 -7.85 7.11
CA ASN A 12 14.77 -6.57 7.68
C ASN A 12 13.63 -5.57 7.58
N ILE A 13 13.04 -5.21 8.72
CA ILE A 13 11.90 -4.29 8.78
C ILE A 13 12.21 -2.90 8.21
N LYS A 14 13.45 -2.40 8.35
CA LYS A 14 13.81 -1.08 7.83
C LYS A 14 13.85 -1.10 6.29
N GLU A 15 14.40 -2.16 5.72
CA GLU A 15 14.40 -2.35 4.26
C GLU A 15 12.99 -2.54 3.72
N VAL A 16 12.17 -3.39 4.36
CA VAL A 16 10.77 -3.58 3.97
C VAL A 16 9.97 -2.27 4.04
N ARG A 17 10.19 -1.44 5.07
CA ARG A 17 9.56 -0.12 5.17
C ARG A 17 9.91 0.80 4.00
N GLY A 18 11.21 0.93 3.69
CA GLY A 18 11.66 1.73 2.55
C GLY A 18 11.06 1.22 1.24
N TRP A 19 11.12 -0.10 1.04
CA TRP A 19 10.57 -0.76 -0.14
C TRP A 19 9.06 -0.51 -0.30
N ILE A 20 8.27 -0.64 0.77
CA ILE A 20 6.82 -0.36 0.76
C ILE A 20 6.53 1.10 0.39
N ILE A 21 7.32 2.04 0.92
CA ILE A 21 7.17 3.47 0.63
C ILE A 21 7.46 3.72 -0.85
N ASP A 22 8.56 3.20 -1.39
CA ASP A 22 8.93 3.37 -2.79
C ASP A 22 7.90 2.75 -3.75
N CYS A 23 7.37 1.58 -3.41
CA CYS A 23 6.25 0.96 -4.14
C CYS A 23 5.03 1.89 -4.20
N LEU A 24 4.63 2.48 -3.06
CA LEU A 24 3.49 3.40 -3.05
C LEU A 24 3.74 4.72 -3.78
N ASN A 25 4.97 5.24 -3.75
CA ASN A 25 5.32 6.41 -4.56
C ASN A 25 5.12 6.09 -6.06
N GLY A 26 5.48 4.88 -6.48
CA GLY A 26 5.21 4.40 -7.84
C GLY A 26 3.72 4.33 -8.18
N ILE A 27 2.87 3.86 -7.25
CA ILE A 27 1.41 3.91 -7.42
C ILE A 27 0.91 5.36 -7.51
N GLU A 28 1.42 6.25 -6.65
CA GLU A 28 1.00 7.65 -6.57
C GLU A 28 1.25 8.40 -7.88
N MET A 29 2.37 8.13 -8.57
CA MET A 29 2.63 8.69 -9.91
C MET A 29 1.53 8.34 -10.93
N PHE A 30 1.00 7.10 -10.88
CA PHE A 30 -0.09 6.68 -11.77
C PHE A 30 -1.40 7.36 -11.37
N VAL A 31 -1.68 7.48 -10.06
CA VAL A 31 -2.85 8.20 -9.56
C VAL A 31 -2.81 9.66 -10.01
N ASP A 32 -1.66 10.33 -9.87
CA ASP A 32 -1.48 11.71 -10.30
C ASP A 32 -1.75 11.88 -11.80
N LYS A 33 -1.26 10.95 -12.62
CA LYS A 33 -1.50 10.97 -14.06
C LYS A 33 -2.98 10.77 -14.43
N LEU A 34 -3.71 9.89 -13.73
CA LEU A 34 -5.16 9.72 -13.92
C LEU A 34 -5.94 10.99 -13.54
N ILE A 35 -5.54 11.65 -12.44
CA ILE A 35 -6.15 12.91 -12.02
C ILE A 35 -5.90 14.02 -13.05
N ILE A 36 -4.67 14.13 -13.57
CA ILE A 36 -4.32 15.09 -14.64
C ILE A 36 -5.15 14.83 -15.90
N ASP A 37 -5.27 13.56 -16.32
CA ASP A 37 -6.04 13.18 -17.50
C ASP A 37 -7.53 13.52 -17.36
N PHE A 38 -8.10 13.32 -16.17
CA PHE A 38 -9.50 13.64 -15.90
C PHE A 38 -9.78 15.15 -15.91
N PHE A 39 -8.98 15.95 -15.19
CA PHE A 39 -9.21 17.38 -15.08
C PHE A 39 -8.74 18.19 -16.29
N LYS A 40 -7.77 17.68 -17.06
CA LYS A 40 -7.15 18.36 -18.21
C LYS A 40 -6.77 19.82 -17.91
N PRO A 41 -5.95 20.07 -16.86
CA PRO A 41 -5.57 21.43 -16.50
C PRO A 41 -4.80 22.09 -17.64
N GLU A 42 -5.03 23.40 -17.85
CA GLU A 42 -4.32 24.19 -18.87
C GLU A 42 -2.80 24.17 -18.65
N ASN A 43 -2.37 24.24 -17.38
CA ASN A 43 -0.96 24.14 -16.99
C ASN A 43 -0.71 22.84 -16.20
N ILE A 44 -0.42 21.77 -16.94
CA ILE A 44 -0.15 20.44 -16.39
C ILE A 44 1.03 20.45 -15.41
N GLU A 45 2.10 21.19 -15.73
CA GLU A 45 3.30 21.23 -14.89
C GLU A 45 3.02 21.86 -13.53
N ALA A 46 2.36 23.02 -13.51
CA ALA A 46 1.99 23.70 -12.28
C ALA A 46 0.98 22.87 -11.48
N PHE A 47 -0.01 22.27 -12.14
CA PHE A 47 -0.98 21.40 -11.48
C PHE A 47 -0.30 20.20 -10.81
N ASN A 48 0.62 19.53 -11.51
CA ASN A 48 1.36 18.39 -10.96
C ASN A 48 2.30 18.80 -9.81
N LYS A 49 3.11 19.86 -9.99
CA LYS A 49 4.12 20.26 -9.01
C LYS A 49 3.54 20.92 -7.76
N ILE A 50 2.40 21.61 -7.89
CA ILE A 50 1.80 22.41 -6.83
C ILE A 50 0.55 21.73 -6.28
N ALA A 51 -0.47 21.52 -7.10
CA ALA A 51 -1.77 21.03 -6.62
C ALA A 51 -1.70 19.56 -6.18
N LEU A 52 -0.99 18.71 -6.94
CA LEU A 52 -0.78 17.31 -6.59
C LEU A 52 0.43 17.07 -5.68
N ASN A 53 1.08 18.12 -5.17
CA ASN A 53 2.15 17.96 -4.19
C ASN A 53 1.61 17.29 -2.92
N ALA A 54 2.32 16.30 -2.37
CA ALA A 54 1.90 15.58 -1.16
C ALA A 54 1.70 16.49 0.07
N SER A 55 2.34 17.66 0.10
CA SER A 55 2.18 18.68 1.15
C SER A 55 0.88 19.48 1.03
N ILE A 56 0.31 19.55 -0.18
CA ILE A 56 -0.96 20.21 -0.48
C ILE A 56 -2.10 19.19 -0.49
N MET A 57 -1.92 18.11 -1.24
CA MET A 57 -2.86 17.02 -1.36
C MET A 57 -2.18 15.70 -1.04
N ASN A 58 -2.43 15.20 0.17
CA ASN A 58 -1.91 13.90 0.58
C ASN A 58 -2.49 12.75 -0.27
N PHE A 59 -1.83 11.60 -0.23
CA PHE A 59 -2.23 10.42 -1.01
C PHE A 59 -3.69 9.99 -0.75
N GLY A 60 -4.17 10.10 0.49
CA GLY A 60 -5.57 9.80 0.82
C GLY A 60 -6.57 10.72 0.13
N ALA A 61 -6.26 12.01 -0.01
CA ALA A 61 -7.08 12.97 -0.74
C ALA A 61 -7.07 12.68 -2.25
N LYS A 62 -5.91 12.32 -2.82
CA LYS A 62 -5.80 11.88 -4.22
C LYS A 62 -6.67 10.65 -4.51
N ILE A 63 -6.67 9.65 -3.61
CA ILE A 63 -7.54 8.47 -3.73
C ILE A 63 -9.03 8.85 -3.72
N LYS A 64 -9.45 9.85 -2.92
CA LYS A 64 -10.83 10.33 -2.93
C LYS A 64 -11.21 10.94 -4.26
N ILE A 65 -10.33 11.74 -4.86
CA ILE A 65 -10.53 12.26 -6.22
C ILE A 65 -10.64 11.11 -7.22
N LEU A 66 -9.68 10.17 -7.18
CA LEU A 66 -9.66 8.99 -8.04
C LEU A 66 -10.97 8.19 -7.97
N SER A 67 -11.62 8.16 -6.80
CA SER A 67 -12.91 7.48 -6.58
C SER A 67 -14.11 8.12 -7.29
N ASN A 68 -13.94 9.35 -7.81
CA ASN A 68 -14.95 10.09 -8.57
C ASN A 68 -14.65 10.10 -10.08
N ILE A 69 -13.63 9.36 -10.52
CA ILE A 69 -13.29 9.22 -11.94
C ILE A 69 -13.99 7.97 -12.47
N ASP A 70 -15.08 8.15 -13.23
CA ASP A 70 -16.01 7.08 -13.61
C ASP A 70 -15.37 5.89 -14.32
N TYR A 71 -14.29 6.13 -15.06
CA TYR A 71 -13.60 5.07 -15.80
C TYR A 71 -12.59 4.27 -14.96
N VAL A 72 -12.35 4.66 -13.71
CA VAL A 72 -11.44 3.94 -12.81
C VAL A 72 -12.23 2.87 -12.05
N PRO A 73 -11.95 1.58 -12.26
CA PRO A 73 -12.70 0.52 -11.58
C PRO A 73 -12.56 0.60 -10.06
N ASN A 74 -13.67 0.46 -9.34
CA ASN A 74 -13.69 0.43 -7.86
C ASN A 74 -12.73 -0.61 -7.26
N LYS A 75 -12.51 -1.75 -7.95
CA LYS A 75 -11.55 -2.77 -7.52
C LYS A 75 -10.13 -2.23 -7.39
N ILE A 76 -9.71 -1.32 -8.27
CA ILE A 76 -8.38 -0.67 -8.20
C ILE A 76 -8.33 0.24 -6.97
N ILE A 77 -9.37 1.07 -6.78
CA ILE A 77 -9.47 2.02 -5.67
C ILE A 77 -9.40 1.30 -4.31
N GLU A 78 -10.18 0.23 -4.13
CA GLU A 78 -10.18 -0.56 -2.88
C GLU A 78 -8.81 -1.18 -2.58
N LYS A 79 -8.13 -1.69 -3.60
CA LYS A 79 -6.78 -2.24 -3.43
C LYS A 79 -5.74 -1.16 -3.10
N ILE A 80 -5.81 0.02 -3.74
CA ILE A 80 -4.92 1.15 -3.41
C ILE A 80 -5.15 1.63 -1.97
N ARG A 81 -6.42 1.72 -1.53
CA ARG A 81 -6.76 2.04 -0.13
C ARG A 81 -6.16 1.03 0.83
N LYS A 82 -6.25 -0.27 0.50
CA LYS A 82 -5.67 -1.34 1.30
C LYS A 82 -4.14 -1.22 1.38
N LEU A 83 -3.45 -0.98 0.26
CA LEU A 83 -2.00 -0.72 0.26
C LEU A 83 -1.62 0.48 1.12
N SER A 84 -2.38 1.58 1.05
CA SER A 84 -2.17 2.77 1.88
C SER A 84 -2.31 2.46 3.37
N ALA A 85 -3.32 1.69 3.76
CA ALA A 85 -3.51 1.24 5.13
C ALA A 85 -2.34 0.36 5.62
N ILE A 86 -1.89 -0.57 4.79
CA ILE A 86 -0.74 -1.44 5.12
C ILE A 86 0.54 -0.61 5.28
N ARG A 87 0.82 0.31 4.35
CA ARG A 87 1.96 1.23 4.47
C ARG A 87 1.91 2.04 5.74
N ASN A 88 0.75 2.54 6.15
CA ASN A 88 0.63 3.30 7.40
C ASN A 88 0.95 2.42 8.62
N GLY A 89 0.53 1.16 8.61
CA GLY A 89 0.96 0.17 9.59
C GLY A 89 2.48 0.03 9.62
N PHE A 90 3.13 -0.16 8.48
CA PHE A 90 4.59 -0.26 8.44
C PHE A 90 5.33 1.03 8.82
N ALA A 91 4.82 2.20 8.43
CA ALA A 91 5.46 3.49 8.64
C ALA A 91 5.41 3.97 10.10
N HIS A 92 4.30 3.69 10.81
CA HIS A 92 4.06 4.25 12.14
C HIS A 92 4.10 3.22 13.27
N ALA A 93 4.00 1.92 12.99
CA ALA A 93 3.99 0.91 14.04
C ALA A 93 5.36 0.69 14.68
N HIS A 94 5.38 0.45 15.98
CA HIS A 94 6.51 -0.19 16.63
C HIS A 94 6.46 -1.70 16.35
N SER A 95 7.58 -2.28 15.90
CA SER A 95 7.66 -3.74 15.84
C SER A 95 7.97 -4.29 17.22
N LYS A 96 7.26 -5.35 17.61
CA LYS A 96 7.49 -6.06 18.87
C LYS A 96 7.77 -7.52 18.58
N ASN A 97 8.63 -8.15 19.37
CA ASN A 97 8.70 -9.60 19.38
C ASN A 97 7.52 -10.10 20.21
N ILE A 98 6.69 -10.94 19.62
CA ILE A 98 5.46 -11.47 20.20
C ILE A 98 5.64 -12.95 20.44
N LEU A 99 5.29 -13.37 21.64
CA LEU A 99 5.25 -14.76 22.03
C LEU A 99 3.77 -15.18 22.07
N ARG A 100 3.35 -16.04 21.15
CA ARG A 100 2.02 -16.63 21.13
C ARG A 100 2.09 -18.02 21.74
N ILE A 101 1.34 -18.20 22.81
CA ILE A 101 1.16 -19.49 23.46
C ILE A 101 -0.21 -20.01 23.06
N THR A 102 -0.26 -21.18 22.43
CA THR A 102 -1.50 -21.86 22.07
C THR A 102 -1.58 -23.15 22.86
N HIS A 103 -2.66 -23.35 23.61
CA HIS A 103 -2.91 -24.60 24.32
C HIS A 103 -4.06 -25.35 23.64
N ASP A 104 -3.77 -26.55 23.17
CA ASP A 104 -4.72 -27.48 22.57
C ASP A 104 -4.49 -28.89 23.16
N PRO A 105 -5.36 -29.36 24.08
CA PRO A 105 -5.18 -30.65 24.74
C PRO A 105 -5.28 -31.84 23.78
N LYS A 106 -5.67 -31.64 22.51
CA LYS A 106 -5.71 -32.68 21.48
C LYS A 106 -4.41 -32.79 20.67
N LYS A 107 -3.47 -31.87 20.84
CA LYS A 107 -2.16 -31.87 20.14
C LYS A 107 -1.04 -32.35 21.06
N ASP A 108 0.03 -32.86 20.46
CA ASP A 108 1.28 -33.18 21.15
C ASP A 108 2.44 -32.38 20.52
N PRO A 109 3.11 -31.45 21.24
CA PRO A 109 2.80 -31.05 22.62
C PRO A 109 1.50 -30.25 22.71
N ALA A 110 0.77 -30.43 23.83
CA ALA A 110 -0.50 -29.74 24.09
C ALA A 110 -0.34 -28.22 24.20
N THR A 111 0.88 -27.75 24.48
CA THR A 111 1.21 -26.33 24.47
C THR A 111 2.21 -26.07 23.36
N GLN A 112 1.82 -25.21 22.42
CA GLN A 112 2.65 -24.74 21.32
C GLN A 112 3.05 -23.29 21.59
N LEU A 113 4.32 -22.98 21.35
CA LEU A 113 4.88 -21.67 21.56
C LEU A 113 5.46 -21.18 20.24
N GLU A 114 4.94 -20.06 19.76
CA GLU A 114 5.34 -19.42 18.52
C GLU A 114 5.90 -18.03 18.84
N SER A 115 7.12 -17.75 18.39
CA SER A 115 7.71 -16.42 18.48
C SER A 115 7.73 -15.79 17.10
N TYR A 116 7.14 -14.60 16.97
CA TYR A 116 7.13 -13.87 15.70
C TYR A 116 7.28 -12.37 15.92
N ARG A 117 7.62 -11.65 14.86
CA ARG A 117 7.67 -10.19 14.87
C ARG A 117 6.28 -9.65 14.57
N GLY A 118 5.67 -8.96 15.53
CA GLY A 118 4.38 -8.30 15.39
C GLY A 118 4.52 -6.83 14.99
N ILE A 119 3.56 -6.34 14.22
CA ILE A 119 3.35 -4.94 13.85
C ILE A 119 2.03 -4.50 14.47
N GLU A 120 2.08 -3.49 15.34
CA GLU A 120 0.88 -2.89 15.92
C GLU A 120 0.20 -1.95 14.93
N VAL A 121 -1.03 -2.29 14.54
CA VAL A 121 -1.82 -1.51 13.58
C VAL A 121 -3.15 -1.14 14.20
N MET A 122 -3.65 0.06 13.89
CA MET A 122 -5.01 0.44 14.26
C MET A 122 -5.93 0.12 13.08
N ASN A 123 -6.97 -0.67 13.31
CA ASN A 123 -7.96 -0.96 12.29
C ASN A 123 -8.95 0.22 12.10
N SER A 124 -9.83 0.14 11.12
CA SER A 124 -10.82 1.19 10.83
C SER A 124 -11.83 1.44 11.96
N SER A 125 -11.99 0.49 12.90
CA SER A 125 -12.82 0.66 14.11
C SER A 125 -12.07 1.34 15.27
N GLY A 126 -10.82 1.75 15.08
CA GLY A 126 -9.99 2.35 16.13
C GLY A 126 -9.38 1.34 17.11
N LYS A 127 -9.54 0.04 16.86
CA LYS A 127 -8.96 -1.03 17.70
C LYS A 127 -7.54 -1.31 17.26
N VAL A 128 -6.64 -1.43 18.25
CA VAL A 128 -5.26 -1.86 18.02
C VAL A 128 -5.23 -3.38 17.85
N GLU A 129 -4.64 -3.83 16.75
CA GLU A 129 -4.40 -5.23 16.42
C GLU A 129 -2.90 -5.46 16.19
N ILE A 130 -2.44 -6.69 16.41
CA ILE A 130 -1.08 -7.09 16.10
C ILE A 130 -1.13 -7.97 14.85
N LYS A 131 -0.44 -7.55 13.79
CA LYS A 131 -0.25 -8.35 12.57
C LYS A 131 1.12 -9.00 12.59
N ASN A 132 1.22 -10.25 12.14
CA ASN A 132 2.50 -10.88 11.90
C ASN A 132 3.23 -10.12 10.77
N PHE A 133 4.49 -9.77 10.98
CA PHE A 133 5.32 -9.03 10.04
C PHE A 133 5.36 -9.69 8.66
N SER A 134 5.61 -10.99 8.60
CA SER A 134 5.78 -11.73 7.34
C SER A 134 4.47 -11.79 6.58
N ASP A 135 3.37 -12.08 7.28
CA ASP A 135 2.04 -12.15 6.65
C ASP A 135 1.61 -10.78 6.13
N TYR A 136 1.83 -9.72 6.91
CA TYR A 136 1.45 -8.37 6.53
C TYR A 136 2.29 -7.82 5.37
N TYR A 137 3.56 -8.20 5.32
CA TYR A 137 4.44 -7.91 4.19
C TYR A 137 4.00 -8.66 2.93
N ASN A 138 3.74 -9.97 3.03
CA ASN A 138 3.29 -10.77 1.90
C ASN A 138 1.95 -10.28 1.35
N GLU A 139 1.01 -9.94 2.24
CA GLU A 139 -0.27 -9.32 1.88
C GLU A 139 -0.05 -8.03 1.06
N PHE A 140 0.88 -7.16 1.48
CA PHE A 140 1.22 -5.98 0.68
C PHE A 140 1.74 -6.36 -0.69
N ARG A 141 2.68 -7.30 -0.79
CA ARG A 141 3.30 -7.70 -2.07
C ARG A 141 2.28 -8.21 -3.07
N GLU A 142 1.40 -9.10 -2.63
CA GLU A 142 0.36 -9.68 -3.48
C GLU A 142 -0.57 -8.59 -4.03
N ILE A 143 -1.06 -7.72 -3.14
CA ILE A 143 -1.94 -6.63 -3.55
C ILE A 143 -1.20 -5.64 -4.47
N PHE A 144 0.08 -5.37 -4.21
CA PHE A 144 0.88 -4.45 -5.00
C PHE A 144 1.07 -4.94 -6.43
N GLU A 145 1.44 -6.22 -6.62
CA GLU A 145 1.58 -6.80 -7.97
C GLU A 145 0.23 -6.84 -8.70
N GLU A 146 -0.88 -7.14 -8.00
CA GLU A 146 -2.21 -7.04 -8.59
C GLU A 146 -2.55 -5.61 -9.04
N VAL A 147 -2.33 -4.60 -8.18
CA VAL A 147 -2.60 -3.19 -8.50
C VAL A 147 -1.74 -2.73 -9.67
N LYS A 148 -0.47 -3.14 -9.69
CA LYS A 148 0.45 -2.81 -10.77
C LYS A 148 -0.02 -3.34 -12.13
N THR A 149 -0.51 -4.57 -12.18
CA THR A 149 -1.10 -5.16 -13.39
C THR A 149 -2.35 -4.39 -13.80
N LEU A 150 -3.30 -4.19 -12.88
CA LEU A 150 -4.56 -3.51 -13.17
C LEU A 150 -4.37 -2.05 -13.62
N LEU A 151 -3.42 -1.31 -13.02
CA LEU A 151 -3.10 0.05 -13.44
C LEU A 151 -2.42 0.08 -14.80
N THR A 152 -1.56 -0.90 -15.10
CA THR A 152 -0.90 -1.00 -16.42
C THR A 152 -1.93 -1.30 -17.51
N GLU A 153 -2.86 -2.23 -17.26
CA GLU A 153 -3.99 -2.52 -18.17
C GLU A 153 -4.85 -1.29 -18.39
N LEU A 154 -5.28 -0.61 -17.32
CA LEU A 154 -6.07 0.61 -17.40
C LEU A 154 -5.37 1.71 -18.22
N PHE A 155 -4.06 1.89 -18.04
CA PHE A 155 -3.29 2.88 -18.80
C PHE A 155 -3.23 2.52 -20.28
N ASN A 156 -3.00 1.25 -20.60
CA ASN A 156 -2.98 0.78 -21.98
C ASN A 156 -4.35 0.98 -22.66
N ASP A 157 -5.44 0.63 -21.97
CA ASP A 157 -6.82 0.80 -22.48
C ASP A 157 -7.16 2.28 -22.73
N LYS A 158 -6.54 3.19 -21.98
CA LYS A 158 -6.73 4.64 -22.11
C LYS A 158 -5.68 5.32 -23.00
N GLY A 159 -4.69 4.59 -23.51
CA GLY A 159 -3.58 5.18 -24.25
C GLY A 159 -2.74 6.17 -23.42
N LEU A 160 -2.68 5.97 -22.10
CA LEU A 160 -1.93 6.82 -21.18
C LEU A 160 -0.50 6.31 -21.01
N THR A 161 0.44 7.25 -20.91
CA THR A 161 1.83 6.99 -20.53
C THR A 161 2.15 7.71 -19.23
N VAL A 162 3.04 7.11 -18.43
CA VAL A 162 3.62 7.76 -17.26
C VAL A 162 4.82 8.58 -17.75
N LEU A 163 4.86 9.85 -17.36
CA LEU A 163 5.96 10.78 -17.67
C LEU A 163 7.24 10.40 -16.93
#